data_AF-A0A920YT37-F1
#
_entry.id   AF-A0A920YT37-F1
#
_cell.length_a   1.000
_cell.length_b   1.000
_cell.length_c   1.000
_cell.angle_alpha   90.00
_cell.angle_beta   90.00
_cell.angle_gamma   90.00
#
_symmetry.space_group_name_H-M   'P 1'
#
loop_
_entity.id
_entity.type
_entity.pdbx_description
1 polymer ?
#
loop_
_entity_poly.entity_id
_entity_poly.type
_entity_poly.pdbx_seq_one_letter_code
_entity_poly.pdbx_strand_id
1 'polypeptide(L)'
;MMRKNKVLLVLIACFFVFFSCTFVAYGDFSDISGHWAEDVIQKWAGKDVLRGKPSGEFKPDDYVTRAEFTAVMDRIFGYKDKTSRTFPDVAGNEWYADSVSRAVAAGIIVGDGGTGKFRPNDNITRQEAAVILSRAFNLKASDTDSLKKFVDVKDIASWSKEAVAALAEKGYIAGRPGNIFAPKDNLTRAEMSKLLDNIAGELINKKGTYTENIDGSLVISAPSVVLKDMVIKGDLYLAEGIGEGEIA
;
A
#
# COMPACT_ATOMS: atom_id res chain seq x y z
N MET A 1 -14.21 81.36 11.76
CA MET A 1 -13.83 81.35 10.33
C MET A 1 -13.03 80.07 10.06
N MET A 2 -13.55 79.26 9.15
CA MET A 2 -13.19 77.88 8.74
C MET A 2 -11.77 77.34 9.01
N ARG A 3 -11.70 76.13 9.58
CA ARG A 3 -10.65 75.14 9.27
C ARG A 3 -11.29 73.76 9.02
N LYS A 4 -11.28 73.34 7.76
CA LYS A 4 -11.79 72.06 7.27
C LYS A 4 -10.79 70.95 7.62
N ASN A 5 -11.15 70.02 8.51
CA ASN A 5 -10.43 68.77 8.65
C ASN A 5 -11.15 67.70 7.82
N LYS A 6 -10.50 67.29 6.72
CA LYS A 6 -10.98 66.19 5.87
C LYS A 6 -10.72 64.86 6.59
N VAL A 7 -11.76 64.20 7.06
CA VAL A 7 -11.68 62.80 7.49
C VAL A 7 -11.84 61.95 6.23
N LEU A 8 -10.74 61.38 5.76
CA LEU A 8 -10.73 60.39 4.67
C LEU A 8 -11.09 59.03 5.28
N LEU A 9 -12.32 58.58 5.05
CA LEU A 9 -12.77 57.24 5.41
C LEU A 9 -12.21 56.25 4.38
N VAL A 10 -11.18 55.49 4.75
CA VAL A 10 -10.69 54.37 3.95
C VAL A 10 -11.48 53.13 4.35
N LEU A 11 -12.45 52.75 3.52
CA LEU A 11 -13.15 51.47 3.61
C LEU A 11 -12.18 50.37 3.13
N ILE A 12 -11.52 49.70 4.08
CA ILE A 12 -10.79 48.46 3.82
C ILE A 12 -11.83 47.35 3.69
N ALA A 13 -12.17 47.00 2.45
CA ALA A 13 -12.92 45.79 2.16
C ALA A 13 -11.99 44.58 2.38
N CYS A 14 -12.03 43.99 3.58
CA CYS A 14 -11.42 42.69 3.84
C CYS A 14 -12.14 41.63 3.00
N PHE A 15 -11.57 41.31 1.84
CA PHE A 15 -11.95 40.15 1.05
C PHE A 15 -11.50 38.90 1.84
N PHE A 16 -12.35 38.42 2.76
CA PHE A 16 -12.19 37.09 3.33
C PHE A 16 -12.43 36.08 2.22
N VAL A 17 -11.36 35.69 1.54
CA VAL A 17 -11.36 34.47 0.72
C VAL A 17 -11.54 33.33 1.71
N PHE A 18 -12.79 32.90 1.89
CA PHE A 18 -13.11 31.62 2.51
C PHE A 18 -12.54 30.54 1.58
N PHE A 19 -11.27 30.23 1.77
CA PHE A 19 -10.68 29.01 1.25
C PHE A 19 -11.41 27.87 1.97
N SER A 20 -12.49 27.40 1.36
CA SER A 20 -13.19 26.20 1.78
C SER A 20 -12.20 25.07 1.58
N CYS A 21 -11.45 24.77 2.64
CA CYS A 21 -10.68 23.55 2.74
C CYS A 21 -11.73 22.43 2.78
N THR A 22 -12.07 21.90 1.61
CA THR A 22 -12.89 20.71 1.52
C THR A 22 -12.10 19.59 2.18
N PHE A 23 -12.48 19.25 3.40
CA PHE A 23 -12.07 18.00 4.02
C PHE A 23 -12.67 16.88 3.18
N VAL A 24 -11.88 16.33 2.25
CA VAL A 24 -12.22 15.05 1.64
C VAL A 24 -12.05 14.01 2.75
N ALA A 25 -13.15 13.45 3.21
CA ALA A 25 -13.12 12.32 4.11
C ALA A 25 -12.32 11.20 3.42
N TYR A 26 -11.29 10.72 4.10
CA TYR A 26 -10.43 9.70 3.54
C TYR A 26 -11.25 8.42 3.31
N GLY A 27 -11.39 7.99 2.05
CA GLY A 27 -12.01 6.72 1.67
C GLY A 27 -13.40 6.79 1.03
N ASP A 28 -13.95 7.98 0.78
CA ASP A 28 -15.19 8.13 0.00
C ASP A 28 -14.85 8.48 -1.47
N PHE A 29 -14.66 7.44 -2.29
CA PHE A 29 -14.34 7.58 -3.71
C PHE A 29 -15.60 7.35 -4.54
N SER A 30 -16.04 8.36 -5.30
CA SER A 30 -17.26 8.23 -6.10
C SER A 30 -17.15 7.22 -7.24
N ASP A 31 -15.94 6.94 -7.72
CA ASP A 31 -15.66 6.11 -8.90
C ASP A 31 -15.52 4.61 -8.59
N ILE A 32 -15.70 4.19 -7.34
CA ILE A 32 -15.68 2.77 -6.96
C ILE A 32 -17.08 2.18 -6.74
N SER A 33 -18.15 2.99 -6.80
CA SER A 33 -19.51 2.51 -6.55
C SER A 33 -19.93 1.44 -7.55
N GLY A 34 -20.33 0.27 -7.05
CA GLY A 34 -20.69 -0.90 -7.84
C GLY A 34 -19.50 -1.67 -8.43
N HIS A 35 -18.27 -1.26 -8.13
CA HIS A 35 -17.07 -1.96 -8.57
C HIS A 35 -16.82 -3.19 -7.69
N TRP A 36 -16.35 -4.31 -8.27
CA TRP A 36 -16.14 -5.57 -7.54
C TRP A 36 -15.15 -5.45 -6.36
N ALA A 37 -14.30 -4.43 -6.39
CA ALA A 37 -13.31 -4.15 -5.36
C ALA A 37 -13.74 -3.02 -4.40
N GLU A 38 -14.97 -2.52 -4.46
CA GLU A 38 -15.44 -1.39 -3.65
C GLU A 38 -15.16 -1.58 -2.16
N ASP A 39 -15.69 -2.65 -1.56
CA ASP A 39 -15.58 -2.90 -0.12
C ASP A 39 -14.11 -3.01 0.34
N VAL A 40 -13.27 -3.68 -0.46
CA VAL A 40 -11.86 -3.85 -0.13
C VAL A 40 -11.11 -2.53 -0.25
N ILE A 41 -11.42 -1.71 -1.25
CA ILE A 41 -10.83 -0.38 -1.40
C ILE A 41 -11.23 0.50 -0.21
N GLN A 42 -12.52 0.53 0.15
CA GLN A 42 -13.02 1.31 1.29
C GLN A 42 -12.39 0.86 2.61
N LYS A 43 -12.26 -0.44 2.85
CA LYS A 43 -11.60 -1.00 4.04
C LYS A 43 -10.17 -0.47 4.19
N TRP A 44 -9.35 -0.61 3.15
CA TRP A 44 -7.95 -0.21 3.22
C TRP A 44 -7.77 1.30 3.13
N ALA A 45 -8.72 2.02 2.53
CA ALA A 45 -8.77 3.47 2.62
C ALA A 45 -9.09 3.92 4.06
N GLY A 46 -10.08 3.35 4.74
CA GLY A 46 -10.39 3.69 6.14
C GLY A 46 -9.21 3.51 7.12
N LYS A 47 -8.19 2.76 6.72
CA LYS A 47 -6.94 2.54 7.46
C LYS A 47 -5.77 3.43 7.02
N ASP A 48 -6.00 4.42 6.18
CA ASP A 48 -4.98 5.27 5.59
C ASP A 48 -3.89 4.52 4.78
N VAL A 49 -4.21 3.32 4.26
CA VAL A 49 -3.28 2.53 3.43
C VAL A 49 -3.42 2.89 1.96
N LEU A 50 -4.67 2.90 1.47
CA LEU A 50 -5.00 3.23 0.09
C LEU A 50 -5.47 4.67 -0.05
N ARG A 51 -4.73 5.44 -0.86
CA ARG A 51 -5.02 6.85 -1.17
C ARG A 51 -5.54 6.99 -2.59
N GLY A 52 -6.48 7.90 -2.79
CA GLY A 52 -6.91 8.34 -4.13
C GLY A 52 -5.81 9.12 -4.86
N LYS A 53 -6.05 9.36 -6.15
CA LYS A 53 -5.22 10.22 -6.98
C LYS A 53 -5.47 11.70 -6.62
N PRO A 54 -4.61 12.64 -7.07
CA PRO A 54 -4.81 14.07 -6.85
C PRO A 54 -6.16 14.61 -7.38
N SER A 55 -6.80 13.92 -8.32
CA SER A 55 -8.15 14.26 -8.80
C SER A 55 -9.26 14.00 -7.78
N GLY A 56 -8.98 13.28 -6.68
CA GLY A 56 -9.97 12.86 -5.68
C GLY A 56 -10.54 11.46 -5.94
N GLU A 57 -10.33 10.88 -7.13
CA GLU A 57 -10.80 9.54 -7.51
C GLU A 57 -9.83 8.44 -7.09
N PHE A 58 -10.32 7.20 -6.93
CA PHE A 58 -9.46 6.05 -6.64
C PHE A 58 -8.79 5.48 -7.89
N LYS A 59 -9.51 5.45 -9.01
CA LYS A 59 -9.17 4.80 -10.28
C LYS A 59 -8.88 3.30 -10.13
N PRO A 60 -9.90 2.47 -9.83
CA PRO A 60 -9.69 1.04 -9.55
C PRO A 60 -9.04 0.27 -10.71
N ASP A 61 -9.35 0.62 -11.95
CA ASP A 61 -8.86 -0.06 -13.16
C ASP A 61 -7.54 0.51 -13.71
N ASP A 62 -7.05 1.62 -13.16
CA ASP A 62 -5.73 2.14 -13.52
C ASP A 62 -4.64 1.16 -13.03
N TYR A 63 -3.57 1.06 -13.80
CA TYR A 63 -2.39 0.32 -13.36
C TYR A 63 -1.69 1.04 -12.20
N VAL A 64 -1.16 0.24 -11.27
CA VAL A 64 -0.38 0.73 -10.14
C VAL A 64 1.10 0.81 -10.51
N THR A 65 1.75 1.92 -10.15
CA THR A 65 3.19 2.07 -10.35
C THR A 65 3.99 1.36 -9.26
N ARG A 66 5.26 1.06 -9.53
CA ARG A 66 6.17 0.48 -8.53
C ARG A 66 6.34 1.39 -7.31
N ALA A 67 6.39 2.71 -7.51
CA ALA A 67 6.41 3.68 -6.42
C ALA A 67 5.13 3.64 -5.56
N GLU A 68 3.96 3.60 -6.20
CA GLU A 68 2.68 3.49 -5.50
C GLU A 68 2.56 2.21 -4.69
N PHE A 69 2.91 1.07 -5.29
CA PHE A 69 2.90 -0.22 -4.60
C PHE A 69 3.82 -0.20 -3.37
N THR A 70 5.03 0.36 -3.51
CA THR A 70 6.00 0.46 -2.42
C THR A 70 5.52 1.36 -1.29
N ALA A 71 4.91 2.50 -1.62
CA ALA A 71 4.34 3.41 -0.62
C ALA A 71 3.17 2.78 0.14
N VAL A 72 2.38 1.90 -0.51
CA VAL A 72 1.32 1.14 0.15
C VAL A 72 1.91 0.13 1.15
N MET A 73 2.96 -0.61 0.77
CA MET A 73 3.66 -1.53 1.67
C MET A 73 4.24 -0.80 2.90
N ASP A 74 4.88 0.34 2.67
CA ASP A 74 5.44 1.19 3.72
C ASP A 74 4.37 1.67 4.72
N ARG A 75 3.15 1.99 4.26
CA ARG A 75 2.02 2.34 5.17
C ARG A 75 1.48 1.16 5.95
N ILE A 76 1.46 -0.05 5.38
CA ILE A 76 1.01 -1.25 6.07
C ILE A 76 1.99 -1.60 7.19
N PHE A 77 3.28 -1.68 6.87
CA PHE A 77 4.29 -2.14 7.81
C PHE A 77 4.85 -1.03 8.71
N GLY A 78 4.62 0.23 8.35
CA GLY A 78 5.01 1.38 9.15
C GLY A 78 6.54 1.47 9.34
N TYR A 79 7.32 1.06 8.33
CA TYR A 79 8.78 1.07 8.36
C TYR A 79 9.29 2.43 8.86
N LYS A 80 10.40 2.42 9.61
CA LYS A 80 10.98 3.62 10.26
C LYS A 80 12.36 3.90 9.73
N ASP A 81 13.19 2.86 9.63
CA ASP A 81 14.59 3.00 9.26
C ASP A 81 14.76 3.37 7.79
N LYS A 82 15.60 4.38 7.52
CA LYS A 82 16.02 4.76 6.16
C LYS A 82 17.42 4.24 5.88
N THR A 83 17.73 4.04 4.61
CA THR A 83 19.07 3.68 4.16
C THR A 83 19.73 4.82 3.39
N SER A 84 21.07 4.85 3.42
CA SER A 84 21.88 5.72 2.55
C SER A 84 21.99 5.19 1.12
N ARG A 85 21.57 3.95 0.86
CA ARG A 85 21.51 3.39 -0.49
C ARG A 85 20.45 4.13 -1.30
N THR A 86 20.85 4.64 -2.47
CA THR A 86 19.97 5.38 -3.39
C THR A 86 19.88 4.68 -4.74
N PHE A 87 18.86 5.06 -5.51
CA PHE A 87 18.71 4.67 -6.91
C PHE A 87 18.89 5.91 -7.80
N PRO A 88 19.52 5.79 -8.97
CA PRO A 88 19.80 6.94 -9.83
C PRO A 88 18.53 7.60 -10.41
N ASP A 89 17.40 6.90 -10.40
CA ASP A 89 16.09 7.36 -10.88
C ASP A 89 15.11 7.70 -9.73
N VAL A 90 15.61 7.85 -8.51
CA VAL A 90 14.82 8.29 -7.34
C VAL A 90 15.44 9.57 -6.79
N ALA A 91 14.88 10.72 -7.21
CA ALA A 91 15.26 12.00 -6.63
C ALA A 91 14.74 12.11 -5.19
N GLY A 92 15.56 12.64 -4.28
CA GLY A 92 15.27 12.64 -2.84
C GLY A 92 14.07 13.49 -2.40
N ASN A 93 13.56 14.37 -3.26
CA ASN A 93 12.41 15.23 -3.01
C ASN A 93 11.09 14.68 -3.60
N GLU A 94 11.11 13.50 -4.22
CA GLU A 94 9.90 12.85 -4.73
C GLU A 94 9.03 12.36 -3.58
N TRP A 95 7.71 12.39 -3.77
CA TRP A 95 6.73 12.01 -2.74
C TRP A 95 6.91 10.56 -2.23
N TYR A 96 7.49 9.69 -3.07
CA TYR A 96 7.76 8.28 -2.76
C TYR A 96 9.18 8.02 -2.24
N ALA A 97 10.09 9.00 -2.30
CA ALA A 97 11.52 8.78 -2.04
C ALA A 97 11.78 8.17 -0.66
N ASP A 98 11.08 8.70 0.34
CA ASP A 98 11.13 8.22 1.72
C ASP A 98 10.61 6.80 1.87
N SER A 99 9.46 6.48 1.28
CA SER A 99 8.91 5.12 1.30
C SER A 99 9.84 4.12 0.60
N VAL A 100 10.48 4.52 -0.51
CA VAL A 100 11.47 3.69 -1.19
C VAL A 100 12.69 3.45 -0.30
N SER A 101 13.25 4.50 0.32
CA SER A 101 14.40 4.37 1.21
C SER A 101 14.11 3.40 2.37
N ARG A 102 12.94 3.54 3.00
CA ARG A 102 12.55 2.63 4.09
C ARG A 102 12.29 1.21 3.64
N ALA A 103 11.61 1.03 2.51
CA ALA A 103 11.36 -0.30 1.95
C ALA A 103 12.67 -1.02 1.50
N VAL A 104 13.71 -0.26 1.13
CA VAL A 104 15.05 -0.81 0.88
C VAL A 104 15.73 -1.20 2.19
N ALA A 105 15.65 -0.37 3.23
CA ALA A 105 16.19 -0.69 4.55
C ALA A 105 15.54 -1.95 5.14
N ALA A 106 14.23 -2.10 4.97
CA ALA A 106 13.46 -3.28 5.33
C ALA A 106 13.73 -4.51 4.44
N GLY A 107 14.53 -4.38 3.38
CA GLY A 107 14.94 -5.48 2.50
C GLY A 107 13.88 -5.96 1.48
N ILE A 108 12.73 -5.29 1.38
CA ILE A 108 11.67 -5.69 0.45
C ILE A 108 11.92 -5.18 -0.97
N ILE A 109 12.62 -4.03 -1.11
CA ILE A 109 13.06 -3.46 -2.39
C ILE A 109 14.57 -3.61 -2.56
N VAL A 110 14.98 -4.23 -3.68
CA VAL A 110 16.42 -4.40 -4.03
C VAL A 110 16.83 -3.65 -5.31
N GLY A 111 15.87 -3.12 -6.05
CA GLY A 111 16.07 -2.53 -7.39
C GLY A 111 16.10 -3.57 -8.51
N ASP A 112 16.23 -3.06 -9.73
CA ASP A 112 16.40 -3.83 -10.95
C ASP A 112 17.87 -4.22 -11.12
N GLY A 113 18.17 -5.52 -11.07
CA GLY A 113 19.54 -6.03 -11.10
C GLY A 113 20.28 -5.79 -12.42
N GLY A 114 19.57 -5.54 -13.52
CA GLY A 114 20.19 -5.27 -14.83
C GLY A 114 20.53 -3.81 -15.04
N THR A 115 19.75 -2.90 -14.46
CA THR A 115 19.90 -1.44 -14.67
C THR A 115 20.38 -0.68 -13.43
N GLY A 116 20.32 -1.30 -12.25
CA GLY A 116 20.57 -0.65 -10.96
C GLY A 116 19.51 0.38 -10.56
N LYS A 117 18.38 0.43 -11.27
CA LYS A 117 17.30 1.42 -11.09
C LYS A 117 16.17 0.90 -10.20
N PHE A 118 15.36 1.81 -9.66
CA PHE A 118 14.12 1.45 -8.96
C PHE A 118 12.93 1.30 -9.92
N ARG A 119 12.88 2.13 -10.97
CA ARG A 119 11.81 2.27 -11.96
C ARG A 119 10.48 2.75 -11.33
N PRO A 120 10.44 3.95 -10.70
CA PRO A 120 9.29 4.38 -9.90
C PRO A 120 7.99 4.55 -10.69
N ASN A 121 8.09 5.00 -11.94
CA ASN A 121 6.96 5.32 -12.81
C ASN A 121 6.51 4.14 -13.69
N ASP A 122 7.26 3.04 -13.69
CA ASP A 122 6.84 1.83 -14.37
C ASP A 122 5.67 1.21 -13.60
N ASN A 123 4.71 0.67 -14.35
CA ASN A 123 3.67 -0.17 -13.77
C ASN A 123 4.30 -1.45 -13.21
N ILE A 124 3.85 -1.87 -12.02
CA ILE A 124 4.38 -3.07 -11.39
C ILE A 124 3.76 -4.31 -12.04
N THR A 125 4.61 -5.27 -12.40
CA THR A 125 4.14 -6.55 -12.93
C THR A 125 3.69 -7.48 -11.81
N ARG A 126 2.81 -8.44 -12.13
CA ARG A 126 2.31 -9.43 -11.18
C ARG A 126 3.43 -10.23 -10.49
N GLN A 127 4.47 -10.63 -11.23
CA GLN A 127 5.61 -11.36 -10.63
C GLN A 127 6.50 -10.46 -9.75
N GLU A 128 6.62 -9.17 -10.07
CA GLU A 128 7.35 -8.23 -9.21
C GLU A 128 6.62 -7.97 -7.90
N ALA A 129 5.30 -7.77 -7.97
CA ALA A 129 4.47 -7.62 -6.78
C ALA A 129 4.54 -8.86 -5.88
N ALA A 130 4.49 -10.06 -6.46
CA ALA A 130 4.63 -11.32 -5.71
C ALA A 130 5.96 -11.37 -4.95
N VAL A 131 7.08 -10.94 -5.56
CA VAL A 131 8.39 -10.91 -4.89
C VAL A 131 8.42 -9.91 -3.73
N ILE A 132 7.86 -8.71 -3.91
CA ILE A 132 7.82 -7.70 -2.85
C ILE A 132 6.97 -8.20 -1.67
N LEU A 133 5.79 -8.76 -1.96
CA LEU A 133 4.88 -9.30 -0.94
C LEU A 133 5.48 -10.49 -0.21
N SER A 134 6.08 -11.43 -0.94
CA SER A 134 6.76 -12.59 -0.34
C SER A 134 7.86 -12.17 0.63
N ARG A 135 8.62 -11.10 0.31
CA ARG A 135 9.62 -10.56 1.23
C ARG A 135 8.99 -9.87 2.44
N ALA A 136 8.02 -8.99 2.21
CA ALA A 136 7.39 -8.21 3.27
C ALA A 136 6.69 -9.08 4.32
N PHE A 137 6.01 -10.15 3.87
CA PHE A 137 5.31 -11.10 4.74
C PHE A 137 6.15 -12.34 5.07
N ASN A 138 7.44 -12.37 4.69
CA ASN A 138 8.36 -13.49 4.89
C ASN A 138 7.76 -14.85 4.48
N LEU A 139 7.06 -14.86 3.34
CA LEU A 139 6.43 -16.06 2.80
C LEU A 139 7.49 -16.96 2.19
N LYS A 140 7.35 -18.26 2.46
CA LYS A 140 8.17 -19.32 1.87
C LYS A 140 7.25 -20.38 1.29
N ALA A 141 7.56 -20.82 0.09
CA ALA A 141 6.90 -21.95 -0.51
C ALA A 141 7.49 -23.24 0.06
N SER A 142 6.68 -24.28 0.23
CA SER A 142 7.18 -25.61 0.57
C SER A 142 7.96 -26.21 -0.60
N ASP A 143 7.47 -25.97 -1.82
CA ASP A 143 8.07 -26.33 -3.10
C ASP A 143 7.54 -25.40 -4.22
N THR A 144 7.69 -25.77 -5.49
CA THR A 144 7.16 -24.99 -6.63
C THR A 144 6.02 -25.69 -7.37
N ASP A 145 5.46 -26.75 -6.81
CA ASP A 145 4.41 -27.55 -7.43
C ASP A 145 3.09 -26.78 -7.56
N SER A 146 2.85 -25.83 -6.66
CA SER A 146 1.72 -24.90 -6.73
C SER A 146 1.68 -24.11 -8.05
N LEU A 147 2.82 -23.97 -8.75
CA LEU A 147 2.91 -23.31 -10.05
C LEU A 147 2.43 -24.18 -11.21
N LYS A 148 2.40 -25.52 -11.06
CA LYS A 148 1.99 -26.46 -12.13
C LYS A 148 0.55 -26.25 -12.58
N LYS A 149 -0.28 -25.61 -11.74
CA LYS A 149 -1.65 -25.24 -12.10
C LYS A 149 -1.70 -24.19 -13.20
N PHE A 150 -0.65 -23.38 -13.37
CA PHE A 150 -0.62 -22.29 -14.33
C PHE A 150 -0.12 -22.75 -15.71
N VAL A 151 -0.88 -22.43 -16.76
CA VAL A 151 -0.57 -22.84 -18.14
C VAL A 151 0.64 -22.10 -18.72
N ASP A 152 0.96 -20.93 -18.17
CA ASP A 152 2.06 -20.03 -18.53
C ASP A 152 3.21 -20.06 -17.51
N VAL A 153 3.33 -21.13 -16.72
CA VAL A 153 4.41 -21.30 -15.72
C VAL A 153 5.82 -21.09 -16.29
N LYS A 154 6.01 -21.38 -17.59
CA LYS A 154 7.28 -21.18 -18.31
C LYS A 154 7.65 -19.70 -18.48
N ASP A 155 6.66 -18.81 -18.44
CA ASP A 155 6.86 -17.36 -18.61
C ASP A 155 7.18 -16.66 -17.28
N ILE A 156 7.03 -17.37 -16.14
CA ILE A 156 7.43 -16.90 -14.81
C ILE A 156 8.96 -16.91 -14.72
N ALA A 157 9.54 -15.74 -14.49
CA ALA A 157 10.99 -15.61 -14.42
C ALA A 157 11.55 -16.36 -13.22
N SER A 158 12.69 -17.04 -13.38
CA SER A 158 13.29 -17.89 -12.34
C SER A 158 13.48 -17.19 -10.99
N TRP A 159 13.84 -15.90 -11.00
CA TRP A 159 14.03 -15.08 -9.79
C TRP A 159 12.73 -14.81 -9.01
N SER A 160 11.58 -15.02 -9.63
CA SER A 160 10.25 -14.79 -9.04
C SER A 160 9.51 -16.08 -8.66
N LYS A 161 9.98 -17.25 -9.13
CA LYS A 161 9.22 -18.51 -9.02
C LYS A 161 8.88 -18.88 -7.59
N GLU A 162 9.84 -18.80 -6.67
CA GLU A 162 9.61 -19.14 -5.27
C GLU A 162 8.57 -18.22 -4.62
N ALA A 163 8.66 -16.91 -4.88
CA ALA A 163 7.68 -15.95 -4.37
C ALA A 163 6.28 -16.21 -4.94
N VAL A 164 6.17 -16.41 -6.26
CA VAL A 164 4.88 -16.73 -6.89
C VAL A 164 4.33 -18.05 -6.34
N ALA A 165 5.18 -19.05 -6.12
CA ALA A 165 4.78 -20.33 -5.55
C ALA A 165 4.24 -20.17 -4.13
N ALA A 166 4.92 -19.37 -3.28
CA ALA A 166 4.51 -19.12 -1.91
C ALA A 166 3.13 -18.46 -1.83
N LEU A 167 2.90 -17.41 -2.64
CA LEU A 167 1.59 -16.76 -2.70
C LEU A 167 0.51 -17.69 -3.29
N ALA A 168 0.85 -18.51 -4.29
CA ALA A 168 -0.09 -19.41 -4.94
C ALA A 168 -0.48 -20.62 -4.06
N GLU A 169 0.46 -21.12 -3.23
CA GLU A 169 0.27 -22.20 -2.26
C GLU A 169 -0.65 -21.76 -1.12
N LYS A 170 -0.41 -20.55 -0.59
CA LYS A 170 -1.25 -19.93 0.45
C LYS A 170 -2.61 -19.44 -0.07
N GLY A 171 -2.85 -19.49 -1.37
CA GLY A 171 -4.09 -19.02 -2.00
C GLY A 171 -4.24 -17.49 -2.04
N TYR A 172 -3.17 -16.75 -1.75
CA TYR A 172 -3.19 -15.29 -1.72
C TYR A 172 -3.27 -14.67 -3.12
N ILE A 173 -2.67 -15.34 -4.11
CA ILE A 173 -2.76 -14.94 -5.52
C ILE A 173 -3.41 -16.03 -6.35
N ALA A 174 -4.42 -15.63 -7.14
CA ALA A 174 -5.09 -16.47 -8.10
C ALA A 174 -4.61 -16.18 -9.53
N GLY A 175 -4.78 -17.17 -10.40
CA GLY A 175 -4.65 -16.99 -11.85
C GLY A 175 -5.87 -16.28 -12.43
N ARG A 176 -5.68 -15.72 -13.60
CA ARG A 176 -6.73 -15.25 -14.50
C ARG A 176 -7.49 -16.44 -15.11
N PRO A 177 -8.68 -16.21 -15.72
CA PRO A 177 -9.42 -17.27 -16.40
C PRO A 177 -8.54 -18.10 -17.34
N GLY A 178 -8.76 -19.42 -17.35
CA GLY A 178 -7.89 -20.36 -18.09
C GLY A 178 -6.62 -20.77 -17.33
N ASN A 179 -6.56 -20.55 -16.02
CA ASN A 179 -5.38 -20.83 -15.18
C ASN A 179 -4.11 -20.13 -15.68
N ILE A 180 -4.22 -18.86 -16.07
CA ILE A 180 -3.10 -18.06 -16.56
C ILE A 180 -2.58 -17.19 -15.40
N PHE A 181 -1.32 -17.32 -15.00
CA PHE A 181 -0.75 -16.46 -13.98
C PHE A 181 -0.52 -15.03 -14.49
N ALA A 182 -0.12 -14.88 -15.75
CA ALA A 182 0.23 -13.65 -16.45
C ALA A 182 1.37 -12.87 -15.75
N PRO A 183 2.59 -13.43 -15.67
CA PRO A 183 3.66 -12.88 -14.83
C PRO A 183 4.11 -11.47 -15.23
N LYS A 184 3.98 -11.13 -16.51
CA LYS A 184 4.42 -9.84 -17.09
C LYS A 184 3.30 -8.82 -17.19
N ASP A 185 2.05 -9.21 -16.91
CA ASP A 185 0.94 -8.27 -16.89
C ASP A 185 1.06 -7.34 -15.69
N ASN A 186 0.61 -6.10 -15.86
CA ASN A 186 0.58 -5.11 -14.81
C ASN A 186 -0.61 -5.32 -13.88
N LEU A 187 -0.44 -4.98 -12.61
CA LEU A 187 -1.53 -4.95 -11.65
C LEU A 187 -2.35 -3.67 -11.78
N THR A 188 -3.66 -3.81 -11.78
CA THR A 188 -4.58 -2.69 -11.50
C THR A 188 -4.57 -2.34 -10.02
N ARG A 189 -5.04 -1.13 -9.68
CA ARG A 189 -5.19 -0.70 -8.28
C ARG A 189 -6.21 -1.55 -7.52
N ALA A 190 -7.26 -2.01 -8.19
CA ALA A 190 -8.22 -2.96 -7.64
C ALA A 190 -7.60 -4.34 -7.35
N GLU A 191 -6.84 -4.90 -8.30
CA GLU A 191 -6.13 -6.17 -8.09
C GLU A 191 -5.09 -6.05 -6.96
N MET A 192 -4.35 -4.94 -6.87
CA MET A 192 -3.47 -4.66 -5.73
C MET A 192 -4.26 -4.68 -4.42
N SER A 193 -5.37 -3.96 -4.35
CA SER A 193 -6.21 -3.86 -3.15
C SER A 193 -6.68 -5.24 -2.68
N LYS A 194 -7.13 -6.08 -3.63
CA LYS A 194 -7.56 -7.44 -3.30
C LYS A 194 -6.40 -8.35 -2.88
N LEU A 195 -5.25 -8.21 -3.52
CA LEU A 195 -4.06 -8.99 -3.16
C LEU A 195 -3.58 -8.65 -1.75
N LEU A 196 -3.59 -7.38 -1.37
CA LEU A 196 -3.27 -6.93 -0.01
C LEU A 196 -4.24 -7.50 1.02
N ASP A 197 -5.54 -7.44 0.72
CA ASP A 197 -6.60 -7.98 1.57
C ASP A 197 -6.45 -9.49 1.81
N ASN A 198 -6.14 -10.25 0.76
CA ASN A 198 -5.94 -11.69 0.87
C ASN A 198 -4.75 -12.06 1.76
N ILE A 199 -3.66 -11.27 1.74
CA ILE A 199 -2.42 -11.58 2.46
C ILE A 199 -2.46 -11.05 3.88
N ALA A 200 -2.78 -9.77 4.03
CA ALA A 200 -2.73 -9.07 5.30
C ALA A 200 -3.94 -9.40 6.18
N GLY A 201 -5.09 -9.73 5.57
CA GLY A 201 -6.34 -9.99 6.28
C GLY A 201 -6.86 -8.73 6.95
N GLU A 202 -6.36 -8.42 8.14
CA GLU A 202 -6.73 -7.25 8.93
C GLU A 202 -5.51 -6.40 9.27
N LEU A 203 -5.69 -5.09 9.48
CA LEU A 203 -4.63 -4.18 9.92
C LEU A 203 -5.08 -3.35 11.11
N ILE A 204 -4.36 -3.51 12.22
CA ILE A 204 -4.47 -2.65 13.39
C ILE A 204 -3.30 -1.65 13.38
N ASN A 205 -3.62 -0.39 13.07
CA ASN A 205 -2.65 0.71 13.03
C ASN A 205 -3.02 1.86 13.99
N LYS A 206 -3.84 1.56 15.01
CA LYS A 206 -4.21 2.49 16.07
C LYS A 206 -4.13 1.77 17.41
N LYS A 207 -3.61 2.46 18.42
CA LYS A 207 -3.62 1.99 19.81
C LYS A 207 -5.04 1.65 20.26
N GLY A 208 -5.18 0.64 21.12
CA GLY A 208 -6.48 0.23 21.65
C GLY A 208 -6.52 -1.24 22.04
N THR A 209 -7.65 -1.66 22.58
CA THR A 209 -7.96 -3.06 22.88
C THR A 209 -8.90 -3.62 21.83
N TYR A 210 -8.56 -4.78 21.29
CA TYR A 210 -9.29 -5.46 20.23
C TYR A 210 -9.72 -6.84 20.72
N THR A 211 -10.99 -7.18 20.50
CA THR A 211 -11.62 -8.41 21.02
C THR A 211 -12.32 -9.25 19.94
N GLU A 212 -12.31 -8.78 18.69
CA GLU A 212 -12.99 -9.44 17.59
C GLU A 212 -12.11 -10.54 16.99
N ASN A 213 -12.67 -11.73 16.76
CA ASN A 213 -11.97 -12.81 16.08
C ASN A 213 -11.68 -12.46 14.61
N ILE A 214 -10.53 -12.90 14.10
CA ILE A 214 -10.08 -12.62 12.73
C ILE A 214 -10.00 -13.92 11.93
N ASP A 215 -10.81 -13.98 10.87
CA ASP A 215 -10.80 -15.06 9.88
C ASP A 215 -9.80 -14.74 8.76
N GLY A 216 -8.52 -14.86 9.09
CA GLY A 216 -7.40 -14.50 8.22
C GLY A 216 -6.18 -14.07 9.04
N SER A 217 -5.21 -13.49 8.34
CA SER A 217 -4.03 -12.90 8.98
C SER A 217 -4.35 -11.55 9.65
N LEU A 218 -3.49 -11.12 10.57
CA LEU A 218 -3.54 -9.82 11.21
C LEU A 218 -2.16 -9.15 11.14
N VAL A 219 -2.10 -7.91 10.69
CA VAL A 219 -0.93 -7.04 10.81
C VAL A 219 -1.14 -6.02 11.92
N ILE A 220 -0.19 -5.89 12.83
CA ILE A 220 -0.15 -4.81 13.83
C ILE A 220 0.98 -3.85 13.50
N SER A 221 0.65 -2.56 13.35
CA SER A 221 1.58 -1.51 12.92
C SER A 221 1.42 -0.24 13.75
N ALA A 222 1.11 -0.40 15.04
CA ALA A 222 1.03 0.70 16.00
C ALA A 222 1.39 0.24 17.42
N PRO A 223 1.98 1.12 18.24
CA PRO A 223 2.26 0.82 19.63
C PRO A 223 0.97 0.74 20.46
N SER A 224 1.05 0.10 21.62
CA SER A 224 -0.02 0.06 22.63
C SER A 224 -1.32 -0.56 22.11
N VAL A 225 -1.18 -1.70 21.41
CA VAL A 225 -2.28 -2.54 20.97
C VAL A 225 -2.39 -3.72 21.92
N VAL A 226 -3.61 -3.98 22.39
CA VAL A 226 -3.93 -5.12 23.26
C VAL A 226 -4.88 -6.05 22.52
N LEU A 227 -4.51 -7.30 22.33
CA LEU A 227 -5.37 -8.34 21.76
C LEU A 227 -5.97 -9.14 22.93
N LYS A 228 -7.28 -9.04 23.13
CA LYS A 228 -7.93 -9.63 24.31
C LYS A 228 -9.02 -10.60 23.90
N ASP A 229 -8.96 -11.82 24.42
CA ASP A 229 -10.01 -12.84 24.28
C ASP A 229 -10.42 -13.10 22.82
N MET A 230 -9.45 -13.09 21.90
CA MET A 230 -9.67 -13.26 20.46
C MET A 230 -8.82 -14.36 19.85
N VAL A 231 -9.27 -14.87 18.70
CA VAL A 231 -8.60 -15.88 17.88
C VAL A 231 -8.28 -15.29 16.52
N ILE A 232 -7.03 -15.47 16.08
CA ILE A 232 -6.57 -15.18 14.72
C ILE A 232 -6.34 -16.52 14.04
N LYS A 233 -7.08 -16.79 12.95
CA LYS A 233 -6.95 -18.07 12.24
C LYS A 233 -5.75 -18.13 11.30
N GLY A 234 -5.31 -16.98 10.79
CA GLY A 234 -4.13 -16.85 9.94
C GLY A 234 -2.88 -16.44 10.72
N ASP A 235 -1.93 -15.83 10.02
CA ASP A 235 -0.67 -15.40 10.61
C ASP A 235 -0.81 -14.06 11.36
N LEU A 236 -0.13 -13.92 12.50
CA LEU A 236 0.03 -12.63 13.20
C LEU A 236 1.37 -12.01 12.80
N TYR A 237 1.32 -10.84 12.16
CA TYR A 237 2.48 -10.06 11.78
C TYR A 237 2.64 -8.85 12.71
N LEU A 238 3.77 -8.78 13.41
CA LEU A 238 4.17 -7.62 14.19
C LEU A 238 5.10 -6.75 13.34
N ALA A 239 4.62 -5.60 12.90
CA ALA A 239 5.32 -4.73 11.97
C ALA A 239 6.13 -3.63 12.68
N GLU A 240 7.09 -3.04 11.95
CA GLU A 240 8.00 -2.00 12.48
C GLU A 240 7.26 -0.73 12.93
N GLY A 241 6.02 -0.51 12.44
CA GLY A 241 5.12 0.53 12.91
C GLY A 241 4.89 0.55 14.42
N ILE A 242 5.09 -0.57 15.11
CA ILE A 242 5.02 -0.70 16.58
C ILE A 242 6.12 0.13 17.26
N GLY A 243 7.31 0.25 16.66
CA GLY A 243 8.47 0.92 17.27
C GLY A 243 8.90 0.26 18.58
N GLU A 244 9.25 1.07 19.59
CA GLU A 244 9.60 0.62 20.94
C GLU A 244 8.36 0.27 21.82
N GLY A 245 7.16 0.20 21.21
CA GLY A 245 5.92 -0.06 21.94
C GLY A 245 5.71 -1.53 22.28
N GLU A 246 4.86 -1.78 23.28
CA GLU A 246 4.45 -3.13 23.67
C GLU A 246 3.13 -3.54 22.99
N ILE A 247 3.03 -4.86 22.74
CA ILE A 247 1.81 -5.57 22.33
C ILE A 247 1.49 -6.56 23.44
N ALA A 248 0.25 -6.53 23.94
CA ALA A 248 -0.19 -7.34 25.08
C ALA A 248 -1.42 -8.18 24.77
#